data_AF-A0AAJ6UB20-F1
#
_entry.id   AF-A0AAJ6UB20-F1
#
_cell.length_a   1.000
_cell.length_b   1.000
_cell.length_c   1.000
_cell.angle_alpha   90.00
_cell.angle_beta   90.00
_cell.angle_gamma   90.00
#
_symmetry.space_group_name_H-M   'P 1'
#
loop_
_entity.id
_entity.type
_entity.pdbx_description
1 polymer ?
#
loop_
_entity_poly.entity_id
_entity_poly.type
_entity_poly.pdbx_seq_one_letter_code
_entity_poly.pdbx_strand_id
1 'polypeptide(L)'
;MAWCGLDSVLLYWDDVLLMVGPSGDSVSYFNDEPVIFIPECDGVRVLSNTSMEFVQRVPDSTVSIFKIGSTSPASLLFDALDHFDRRSAKADENLRLIRSSLPEAVEACIDAAGHEFDVSRQRTLLRAASYGQAFCSNFKRDHIQEMCKTLRVLNAVRDPEIAIPLSIEQYKLLSAPVLVGRLINAHQHLLALRISEYVGLNQEVVVMHWACAKITASLAIPDAALLEILLDKLKLCKGMSYAAVAAHADRSGRRKLAAMLVDHEPHYSKQVPLLLSIAEEETALVKATESGDTDLVYLVLFHIWQKSSALEFFGTIQARALARDLFIAYARYYKHEFLKDFFLSTGQLQEVALLLWKESWEIGKNSMASKGSPLHGPRLKLIEKAHDLFAETKEHNFESKAAEEHAKLLRIQHELEVSTKQPIFVDSSISDTIRTCIALGNHRAAMKVKTEFKVSEKRWYWLKVFALATIRDWDALEKFSKEKRPPNGFRPFVEACIDADEKGEALKYIPKLADPRERAEAYARIGMAKEAADAASQAKDGELLGRLKLSFAQNTAASSIFDTLRDRLSFQGVS
;
A
#
# COMPACT_ATOMS: atom_id res chain seq x y z
N MET A 1 -53.63 24.26 17.09
CA MET A 1 -53.78 24.67 15.67
C MET A 1 -52.69 24.00 14.86
N ALA A 2 -53.02 23.43 13.70
CA ALA A 2 -52.06 22.87 12.74
C ALA A 2 -52.55 23.10 11.31
N TRP A 3 -51.64 23.22 10.35
CA TRP A 3 -51.99 23.25 8.92
C TRP A 3 -52.29 21.83 8.42
N CYS A 4 -53.37 21.68 7.66
CA CYS A 4 -53.76 20.44 7.00
C CYS A 4 -53.64 20.63 5.49
N GLY A 5 -52.55 20.14 4.91
CA GLY A 5 -52.17 20.47 3.55
C GLY A 5 -51.77 21.95 3.40
N LEU A 6 -51.98 22.52 2.21
CA LEU A 6 -51.53 23.87 1.86
C LEU A 6 -52.54 24.98 2.17
N ASP A 7 -53.82 24.64 2.27
CA ASP A 7 -54.92 25.61 2.17
C ASP A 7 -56.00 25.46 3.27
N SER A 8 -55.82 24.55 4.22
CA SER A 8 -56.78 24.37 5.33
C SER A 8 -56.11 24.31 6.70
N VAL A 9 -56.84 24.72 7.73
CA VAL A 9 -56.34 24.80 9.11
C VAL A 9 -57.19 23.94 10.03
N LEU A 10 -56.53 23.12 10.86
CA LEU A 10 -57.16 22.38 11.96
C LEU A 10 -57.00 23.14 13.28
N LEU A 11 -58.11 23.29 13.97
CA LEU A 11 -58.26 23.95 15.26
C LEU A 11 -58.80 22.94 16.27
N TYR A 12 -58.33 23.00 17.51
CA TYR A 12 -58.74 22.10 18.58
C TYR A 12 -58.95 22.85 19.88
N TRP A 13 -60.12 22.68 20.47
CA TRP A 13 -60.50 23.18 21.79
C TRP A 13 -61.68 22.37 22.30
N ASP A 14 -61.78 22.18 23.62
CA ASP A 14 -62.94 21.55 24.29
C ASP A 14 -63.53 20.34 23.53
N ASP A 15 -62.67 19.37 23.19
CA ASP A 15 -63.04 18.12 22.51
C ASP A 15 -63.57 18.27 21.06
N VAL A 16 -63.52 19.49 20.51
CA VAL A 16 -63.91 19.84 19.14
C VAL A 16 -62.68 20.00 18.25
N LEU A 17 -62.63 19.21 17.18
CA LEU A 17 -61.68 19.35 16.08
C LEU A 17 -62.37 20.04 14.89
N LEU A 18 -62.03 21.30 14.62
CA LEU A 18 -62.59 22.06 13.50
C LEU A 18 -61.56 22.20 12.38
N MET A 19 -61.90 21.71 11.19
CA MET A 19 -61.18 21.97 9.95
C MET A 19 -61.83 23.14 9.23
N VAL A 20 -61.05 24.18 8.92
CA VAL A 20 -61.50 25.37 8.19
C VAL A 20 -60.79 25.43 6.84
N GLY A 21 -61.57 25.44 5.76
CA GLY A 21 -61.08 25.53 4.39
C GLY A 21 -60.84 26.98 3.94
N PRO A 22 -60.20 27.16 2.77
CA PRO A 22 -59.79 28.48 2.28
C PRO A 22 -60.96 29.40 1.91
N SER A 23 -62.13 28.80 1.61
CA SER A 23 -63.35 29.52 1.21
C SER A 23 -64.31 29.80 2.37
N GLY A 24 -63.90 29.50 3.62
CA GLY A 24 -64.72 29.68 4.82
C GLY A 24 -65.63 28.51 5.18
N ASP A 25 -65.67 27.46 4.35
CA ASP A 25 -66.33 26.20 4.69
C ASP A 25 -65.63 25.51 5.87
N SER A 26 -66.39 24.89 6.77
CA SER A 26 -65.84 24.20 7.94
C SER A 26 -66.45 22.83 8.19
N VAL A 27 -65.63 21.88 8.64
CA VAL A 27 -66.06 20.54 9.06
C VAL A 27 -65.61 20.31 10.50
N SER A 28 -66.54 19.90 11.36
CA SER A 28 -66.28 19.62 12.78
C SER A 28 -66.31 18.12 13.07
N TYR A 29 -65.33 17.66 13.84
CA TYR A 29 -65.27 16.33 14.43
C TYR A 29 -65.25 16.47 15.96
N PHE A 30 -65.76 15.46 16.65
CA PHE A 30 -65.76 15.39 18.11
C PHE A 30 -64.84 14.26 18.54
N ASN A 31 -63.92 14.54 19.46
CA ASN A 31 -62.94 13.60 19.96
C ASN A 31 -63.18 13.37 21.45
N ASP A 32 -63.45 12.13 21.86
CA ASP A 32 -63.72 11.80 23.27
C ASP A 32 -62.46 11.83 24.17
N GLU A 33 -61.27 11.97 23.56
CA GLU A 33 -59.98 11.99 24.24
C GLU A 33 -59.14 13.19 23.79
N PRO A 34 -58.24 13.71 24.66
CA PRO A 34 -57.26 14.71 24.26
C PRO A 34 -56.39 14.23 23.10
N VAL A 35 -56.26 15.07 22.06
CA VAL A 35 -55.47 14.73 20.87
C VAL A 35 -54.25 15.63 20.67
N ILE A 36 -53.24 15.07 20.01
CA ILE A 36 -52.02 15.78 19.57
C ILE A 36 -51.98 15.78 18.05
N PHE A 37 -51.59 16.92 17.47
CA PHE A 37 -51.43 17.06 16.01
C PHE A 37 -49.98 16.93 15.59
N ILE A 38 -49.76 16.07 14.60
CA ILE A 38 -48.50 15.99 13.87
C ILE A 38 -48.78 16.41 12.43
N PRO A 39 -48.34 17.61 12.01
CA PRO A 39 -48.51 18.06 10.64
C PRO A 39 -47.64 17.22 9.69
N GLU A 40 -48.22 16.81 8.57
CA GLU A 40 -47.58 16.09 7.47
C GLU A 40 -47.71 16.92 6.18
N CYS A 41 -47.02 16.52 5.11
CA CYS A 41 -46.99 17.29 3.86
C CYS A 41 -48.37 17.42 3.16
N ASP A 42 -49.29 16.50 3.43
CA ASP A 42 -50.57 16.33 2.74
C ASP A 42 -51.77 16.24 3.71
N GLY A 43 -51.55 16.45 5.00
CA GLY A 43 -52.59 16.36 6.02
C GLY A 43 -52.03 16.47 7.44
N VAL A 44 -52.81 16.01 8.42
CA VAL A 44 -52.42 16.00 9.83
C VAL A 44 -52.74 14.64 10.43
N ARG A 45 -51.76 14.06 11.13
CA ARG A 45 -52.01 12.91 12.02
C ARG A 45 -52.56 13.43 13.34
N VAL A 46 -53.68 12.85 13.75
CA VAL A 46 -54.37 13.12 15.00
C VAL A 46 -54.13 11.91 15.91
N LEU A 47 -53.35 12.11 16.96
CA LEU A 47 -52.99 11.08 17.93
C LEU A 47 -53.81 11.24 19.19
N SER A 48 -54.58 10.23 19.56
CA SER A 48 -55.23 10.10 20.86
C SER A 48 -54.48 9.08 21.74
N ASN A 49 -55.02 8.73 22.91
CA ASN A 49 -54.43 7.68 23.73
C ASN A 49 -54.68 6.28 23.15
N THR A 50 -55.67 6.15 22.27
CA THR A 50 -56.19 4.86 21.78
C THR A 50 -56.13 4.69 20.26
N SER A 51 -55.99 5.77 19.50
CA SER A 51 -56.04 5.76 18.03
C SER A 51 -55.04 6.74 17.41
N MET A 52 -54.68 6.44 16.17
CA MET A 52 -53.99 7.38 15.28
C MET A 52 -54.82 7.52 14.01
N GLU A 53 -55.34 8.72 13.79
CA GLU A 53 -56.16 9.07 12.63
C GLU A 53 -55.38 9.98 11.70
N PHE A 54 -55.71 9.95 10.40
CA PHE A 54 -55.13 10.84 9.41
C PHE A 54 -56.22 11.68 8.77
N VAL A 55 -56.15 12.99 9.02
CA VAL A 55 -57.07 13.98 8.46
C VAL A 55 -56.39 14.65 7.28
N GLN A 56 -57.01 14.56 6.11
CA GLN A 56 -56.56 15.21 4.89
C GLN A 56 -57.76 15.74 4.10
N ARG A 57 -57.53 16.77 3.28
CA ARG A 57 -58.49 17.14 2.25
C ARG A 57 -58.64 15.97 1.27
N VAL A 58 -59.87 15.63 0.91
CA VAL A 58 -60.14 14.57 -0.08
C VAL A 58 -59.55 15.01 -1.44
N PRO A 59 -58.69 14.19 -2.08
CA PRO A 59 -58.06 14.55 -3.35
C PRO A 59 -59.06 14.75 -4.49
N ASP A 60 -58.76 15.67 -5.40
CA ASP A 60 -59.68 16.08 -6.47
C ASP A 60 -60.01 14.92 -7.43
N SER A 61 -59.08 14.00 -7.66
CA SER A 61 -59.29 12.77 -8.45
C SER A 61 -60.34 11.87 -7.80
N THR A 62 -60.24 11.61 -6.50
CA THR A 62 -61.23 10.85 -5.72
C THR A 62 -62.59 11.55 -5.72
N VAL A 63 -62.63 12.88 -5.51
CA VAL A 63 -63.87 13.67 -5.58
C VAL A 63 -64.51 13.56 -6.96
N SER A 64 -63.71 13.65 -8.03
CA SER A 64 -64.23 13.60 -9.40
C SER A 64 -64.93 12.26 -9.71
N ILE A 65 -64.50 11.16 -9.08
CA ILE A 65 -65.05 9.82 -9.32
C ILE A 65 -66.26 9.55 -8.41
N PHE A 66 -66.15 9.83 -7.11
CA PHE A 66 -67.13 9.38 -6.12
C PHE A 66 -68.13 10.45 -5.65
N LYS A 67 -68.00 11.70 -6.08
CA LYS A 67 -69.00 12.73 -5.76
C LYS A 67 -70.36 12.33 -6.31
N ILE A 68 -71.39 12.39 -5.47
CA ILE A 68 -72.76 12.04 -5.84
C ILE A 68 -73.21 12.92 -7.02
N GLY A 69 -73.69 12.29 -8.09
CA GLY A 69 -74.11 12.97 -9.31
C GLY A 69 -72.95 13.50 -10.16
N SER A 70 -71.72 13.05 -9.93
CA SER A 70 -70.59 13.38 -10.80
C SER A 70 -70.86 12.88 -12.22
N THR A 71 -70.57 13.75 -13.19
CA THR A 71 -70.61 13.45 -14.63
C THR A 71 -69.21 13.59 -15.24
N SER A 72 -68.18 13.56 -14.39
CA SER A 72 -66.79 13.67 -14.84
C SER A 72 -66.42 12.48 -15.73
N PRO A 73 -65.44 12.63 -16.65
CA PRO A 73 -64.96 11.51 -17.45
C PRO A 73 -64.49 10.30 -16.62
N ALA A 74 -63.87 10.54 -15.47
CA ALA A 74 -63.38 9.51 -14.57
C ALA A 74 -64.51 8.76 -13.85
N SER A 75 -65.56 9.47 -13.42
CA SER A 75 -66.78 8.87 -12.85
C SER A 75 -67.51 8.01 -13.89
N LEU A 76 -67.69 8.52 -15.10
CA LEU A 76 -68.33 7.78 -16.20
C LEU A 76 -67.52 6.54 -16.61
N LEU A 77 -66.18 6.60 -16.57
CA LEU A 77 -65.32 5.44 -16.78
C LEU A 77 -65.49 4.38 -15.67
N PHE A 78 -65.56 4.82 -14.42
CA PHE A 78 -65.80 3.95 -13.28
C PHE A 78 -67.17 3.27 -13.35
N ASP A 79 -68.22 4.01 -13.72
CA ASP A 79 -69.57 3.47 -13.96
C ASP A 79 -69.61 2.53 -15.17
N ALA A 80 -68.84 2.84 -16.23
CA ALA A 80 -68.72 1.97 -17.39
C ALA A 80 -68.14 0.60 -17.01
N LEU A 81 -67.20 0.54 -16.06
CA LEU A 81 -66.70 -0.74 -15.53
C LEU A 81 -67.81 -1.53 -14.80
N ASP A 82 -68.62 -0.89 -13.95
CA ASP A 82 -69.73 -1.57 -13.25
C ASP A 82 -70.78 -2.08 -14.26
N HIS A 83 -71.12 -1.28 -15.28
CA HIS A 83 -72.00 -1.72 -16.36
C HIS A 83 -71.39 -2.85 -17.20
N PHE A 84 -70.08 -2.85 -17.40
CA PHE A 84 -69.37 -3.93 -18.09
C PHE A 84 -69.43 -5.23 -17.28
N ASP A 85 -69.15 -5.18 -15.98
CA ASP A 85 -69.24 -6.33 -15.08
C ASP A 85 -70.68 -6.91 -15.04
N ARG A 86 -71.70 -6.05 -15.19
CA ARG A 86 -73.13 -6.44 -15.32
C ARG A 86 -73.55 -6.83 -16.74
N ARG A 87 -72.65 -6.84 -17.72
CA ARG A 87 -72.93 -7.14 -19.14
C ARG A 87 -73.99 -6.22 -19.78
N SER A 88 -74.01 -4.96 -19.38
CA SER A 88 -74.93 -3.94 -19.90
C SER A 88 -74.32 -3.21 -21.10
N ALA A 89 -75.14 -2.97 -22.14
CA ALA A 89 -74.73 -2.17 -23.30
C ALA A 89 -74.37 -0.71 -22.94
N LYS A 90 -74.87 -0.20 -21.79
CA LYS A 90 -74.55 1.13 -21.27
C LYS A 90 -73.06 1.35 -21.02
N ALA A 91 -72.27 0.28 -20.88
CA ALA A 91 -70.82 0.38 -20.74
C ALA A 91 -70.16 1.02 -21.99
N ASP A 92 -70.62 0.65 -23.20
CA ASP A 92 -70.13 1.22 -24.46
C ASP A 92 -70.64 2.66 -24.67
N GLU A 93 -71.89 2.94 -24.27
CA GLU A 93 -72.45 4.30 -24.31
C GLU A 93 -71.61 5.27 -23.47
N ASN A 94 -71.31 4.91 -22.22
CA ASN A 94 -70.49 5.72 -21.31
C ASN A 94 -69.07 5.93 -21.87
N LEU A 95 -68.45 4.89 -22.42
CA LEU A 95 -67.12 5.00 -23.04
C LEU A 95 -67.12 5.93 -24.26
N ARG A 96 -68.15 5.87 -25.12
CA ARG A 96 -68.26 6.74 -26.29
C ARG A 96 -68.41 8.21 -25.89
N LEU A 97 -69.16 8.50 -24.82
CA LEU A 97 -69.33 9.86 -24.29
C LEU A 97 -68.00 10.50 -23.87
N ILE A 98 -67.07 9.70 -23.36
CA ILE A 98 -65.79 10.19 -22.82
C ILE A 98 -64.59 9.95 -23.75
N ARG A 99 -64.81 9.51 -24.99
CA ARG A 99 -63.73 9.05 -25.89
C ARG A 99 -62.60 10.06 -26.07
N SER A 100 -62.91 11.36 -26.13
CA SER A 100 -61.93 12.43 -26.29
C SER A 100 -61.11 12.69 -25.02
N SER A 101 -61.66 12.39 -23.85
CA SER A 101 -61.06 12.64 -22.53
C SER A 101 -60.74 11.34 -21.76
N LEU A 102 -60.67 10.22 -22.48
CA LEU A 102 -60.47 8.91 -21.90
C LEU A 102 -59.06 8.74 -21.28
N PRO A 103 -57.97 9.25 -21.90
CA PRO A 103 -56.66 9.22 -21.26
C PRO A 103 -56.63 9.93 -19.89
N GLU A 104 -57.29 11.08 -19.77
CA GLU A 104 -57.40 11.85 -18.52
C GLU A 104 -58.25 11.10 -17.50
N ALA A 105 -59.34 10.45 -17.93
CA ALA A 105 -60.18 9.61 -17.06
C ALA A 105 -59.40 8.42 -16.51
N VAL A 106 -58.58 7.76 -17.34
CA VAL A 106 -57.72 6.65 -16.93
C VAL A 106 -56.69 7.13 -15.90
N GLU A 107 -56.02 8.26 -16.16
CA GLU A 107 -55.04 8.82 -15.23
C GLU A 107 -55.69 9.22 -13.89
N ALA A 108 -56.89 9.82 -13.91
CA ALA A 108 -57.64 10.16 -12.71
C ALA A 108 -58.04 8.92 -11.89
N CYS A 109 -58.40 7.80 -12.52
CA CYS A 109 -58.62 6.53 -11.83
C CYS A 109 -57.34 5.97 -11.21
N ILE A 110 -56.19 6.09 -11.88
CA ILE A 110 -54.88 5.67 -11.36
C ILE A 110 -54.51 6.52 -10.14
N ASP A 111 -54.62 7.83 -10.26
CA ASP A 111 -54.32 8.79 -9.20
C ASP A 111 -55.22 8.59 -7.96
N ALA A 112 -56.54 8.50 -8.17
CA ALA A 112 -57.48 8.21 -7.09
C ALA A 112 -57.15 6.89 -6.38
N ALA A 113 -56.72 5.85 -7.11
CA ALA A 113 -56.30 4.59 -6.50
C ALA A 113 -55.11 4.78 -5.56
N GLY A 114 -54.17 5.69 -5.86
CA GLY A 114 -53.03 6.01 -5.00
C GLY A 114 -53.42 6.63 -3.65
N HIS A 115 -54.52 7.38 -3.63
CA HIS A 115 -55.00 8.09 -2.44
C HIS A 115 -55.93 7.25 -1.54
N GLU A 116 -56.56 6.20 -2.07
CA GLU A 116 -57.39 5.30 -1.28
C GLU A 116 -56.55 4.41 -0.35
N PHE A 117 -57.08 4.13 0.84
CA PHE A 117 -56.50 3.18 1.80
C PHE A 117 -57.18 1.80 1.74
N ASP A 118 -58.43 1.74 1.27
CA ASP A 118 -59.14 0.47 1.12
C ASP A 118 -58.67 -0.32 -0.11
N VAL A 119 -58.19 -1.53 0.12
CA VAL A 119 -57.59 -2.38 -0.93
C VAL A 119 -58.64 -2.77 -1.99
N SER A 120 -59.91 -2.92 -1.63
CA SER A 120 -60.97 -3.26 -2.57
C SER A 120 -61.24 -2.11 -3.55
N ARG A 121 -61.32 -0.88 -3.04
CA ARG A 121 -61.45 0.34 -3.84
C ARG A 121 -60.25 0.58 -4.74
N GLN A 122 -59.03 0.47 -4.20
CA GLN A 122 -57.80 0.57 -4.99
C GLN A 122 -57.81 -0.39 -6.18
N ARG A 123 -58.16 -1.67 -5.95
CA ARG A 123 -58.28 -2.68 -7.02
C ARG A 123 -59.34 -2.31 -8.05
N THR A 124 -60.49 -1.82 -7.61
CA THR A 124 -61.59 -1.45 -8.51
C THR A 124 -61.23 -0.24 -9.37
N LEU A 125 -60.59 0.78 -8.80
CA LEU A 125 -60.08 1.95 -9.53
C LEU A 125 -59.01 1.57 -10.56
N LEU A 126 -58.06 0.70 -10.20
CA LEU A 126 -57.07 0.19 -11.14
C LEU A 126 -57.67 -0.71 -12.22
N ARG A 127 -58.74 -1.48 -11.91
CA ARG A 127 -59.52 -2.20 -12.93
C ARG A 127 -60.20 -1.25 -13.89
N ALA A 128 -60.77 -0.14 -13.41
CA ALA A 128 -61.42 0.86 -14.24
C ALA A 128 -60.40 1.55 -15.17
N ALA A 129 -59.23 1.90 -14.63
CA ALA A 129 -58.10 2.41 -15.42
C ALA A 129 -57.64 1.40 -16.49
N SER A 130 -57.48 0.12 -16.13
CA SER A 130 -57.08 -0.93 -17.06
C SER A 130 -58.14 -1.20 -18.14
N TYR A 131 -59.42 -1.09 -17.78
CA TYR A 131 -60.53 -1.20 -18.72
C TYR A 131 -60.51 -0.05 -19.72
N GLY A 132 -60.42 1.20 -19.24
CA GLY A 132 -60.33 2.38 -20.11
C GLY A 132 -59.08 2.38 -21.00
N GLN A 133 -57.93 1.93 -20.47
CA GLN A 133 -56.68 1.83 -21.21
C GLN A 133 -56.81 0.96 -22.47
N ALA A 134 -57.65 -0.08 -22.46
CA ALA A 134 -57.85 -0.95 -23.63
C ALA A 134 -58.44 -0.20 -24.85
N PHE A 135 -59.07 0.95 -24.64
CA PHE A 135 -59.67 1.78 -25.67
C PHE A 135 -58.84 3.03 -26.00
N CYS A 136 -57.68 3.21 -25.34
CA CYS A 136 -56.73 4.28 -25.61
C CYS A 136 -55.67 3.81 -26.62
N SER A 137 -55.42 4.58 -27.69
CA SER A 137 -54.38 4.27 -28.68
C SER A 137 -52.96 4.60 -28.20
N ASN A 138 -52.79 5.64 -27.36
CA ASN A 138 -51.48 6.23 -27.03
C ASN A 138 -51.18 6.31 -25.51
N PHE A 139 -51.85 5.53 -24.66
CA PHE A 139 -51.62 5.59 -23.20
C PHE A 139 -50.42 4.73 -22.77
N LYS A 140 -49.53 5.28 -21.92
CA LYS A 140 -48.34 4.57 -21.42
C LYS A 140 -48.75 3.48 -20.44
N ARG A 141 -48.41 2.22 -20.75
CA ARG A 141 -48.77 1.06 -19.92
C ARG A 141 -48.10 1.06 -18.54
N ASP A 142 -46.96 1.72 -18.43
CA ASP A 142 -46.13 1.71 -17.23
C ASP A 142 -46.81 2.40 -16.03
N HIS A 143 -47.72 3.35 -16.25
CA HIS A 143 -48.35 4.12 -15.15
C HIS A 143 -49.18 3.23 -14.21
N ILE A 144 -50.00 2.34 -14.77
CA ILE A 144 -50.79 1.39 -13.97
C ILE A 144 -49.86 0.44 -13.22
N GLN A 145 -48.82 -0.07 -13.90
CA GLN A 145 -47.85 -0.97 -13.30
C GLN A 145 -47.10 -0.30 -12.14
N GLU A 146 -46.69 0.95 -12.31
CA GLU A 146 -45.96 1.71 -11.29
C GLU A 146 -46.85 2.00 -10.08
N MET A 147 -48.09 2.44 -10.30
CA MET A 147 -49.06 2.61 -9.22
C MET A 147 -49.32 1.31 -8.46
N CYS A 148 -49.43 0.18 -9.17
CA CYS A 148 -49.57 -1.14 -8.53
C CYS A 148 -48.35 -1.51 -7.67
N LYS A 149 -47.13 -1.14 -8.11
CA LYS A 149 -45.92 -1.35 -7.32
C LYS A 149 -45.91 -0.47 -6.08
N THR A 150 -46.24 0.82 -6.21
CA THR A 150 -46.32 1.75 -5.09
C THR A 150 -47.36 1.30 -4.06
N LEU A 151 -48.58 0.96 -4.51
CA LEU A 151 -49.64 0.50 -3.62
C LEU A 151 -49.31 -0.82 -2.92
N ARG A 152 -48.59 -1.73 -3.58
CA ARG A 152 -48.14 -2.97 -2.92
C ARG A 152 -47.20 -2.68 -1.74
N VAL A 153 -46.28 -1.73 -1.89
CA VAL A 153 -45.40 -1.29 -0.79
C VAL A 153 -46.19 -0.58 0.29
N LEU A 154 -47.04 0.39 -0.08
CA LEU A 154 -47.87 1.15 0.85
C LEU A 154 -48.78 0.25 1.67
N ASN A 155 -49.49 -0.67 1.03
CA ASN A 155 -50.40 -1.59 1.73
C ASN A 155 -49.65 -2.53 2.68
N ALA A 156 -48.43 -2.96 2.33
CA ALA A 156 -47.62 -3.80 3.20
C ALA A 156 -47.17 -3.08 4.47
N VAL A 157 -46.88 -1.77 4.39
CA VAL A 157 -46.47 -0.98 5.57
C VAL A 157 -47.65 -0.40 6.35
N ARG A 158 -48.80 -0.23 5.70
CA ARG A 158 -50.08 0.15 6.32
C ARG A 158 -50.72 -0.99 7.10
N ASP A 159 -50.25 -2.22 6.92
CA ASP A 159 -50.78 -3.38 7.65
C ASP A 159 -50.73 -3.12 9.17
N PRO A 160 -51.79 -3.44 9.94
CA PRO A 160 -51.84 -3.17 11.38
C PRO A 160 -50.68 -3.77 12.18
N GLU A 161 -50.08 -4.88 11.72
CA GLU A 161 -48.91 -5.48 12.39
C GLU A 161 -47.63 -4.62 12.24
N ILE A 162 -47.57 -3.79 11.19
CA ILE A 162 -46.43 -2.90 10.90
C ILE A 162 -46.72 -1.47 11.37
N ALA A 163 -47.98 -1.03 11.24
CA ALA A 163 -48.51 0.23 11.74
C ALA A 163 -47.79 1.49 11.22
N ILE A 164 -47.43 1.53 9.92
CA ILE A 164 -46.88 2.71 9.24
C ILE A 164 -47.89 3.19 8.18
N PRO A 165 -48.90 4.00 8.55
CA PRO A 165 -49.93 4.45 7.63
C PRO A 165 -49.45 5.65 6.81
N LEU A 166 -48.59 5.35 5.82
CA LEU A 166 -48.10 6.34 4.87
C LEU A 166 -49.13 6.61 3.79
N SER A 167 -49.32 7.89 3.47
CA SER A 167 -49.96 8.28 2.21
C SER A 167 -48.99 8.11 1.02
N ILE A 168 -49.51 8.19 -0.20
CA ILE A 168 -48.68 8.16 -1.40
C ILE A 168 -47.75 9.37 -1.50
N GLU A 169 -48.21 10.57 -1.09
CA GLU A 169 -47.40 11.80 -1.12
C GLU A 169 -46.28 11.74 -0.08
N GLN A 170 -46.58 11.26 1.13
CA GLN A 170 -45.56 11.01 2.15
C GLN A 170 -44.52 10.00 1.66
N TYR A 171 -44.94 8.92 1.00
CA TYR A 171 -44.01 7.93 0.45
C TYR A 171 -43.12 8.49 -0.66
N LYS A 172 -43.69 9.28 -1.58
CA LYS A 172 -42.93 9.96 -2.65
C LYS A 172 -41.89 10.92 -2.07
N LEU A 173 -42.25 11.71 -1.06
CA LEU A 173 -41.34 12.65 -0.41
C LEU A 173 -40.27 11.94 0.43
N LEU A 174 -40.68 10.93 1.18
CA LEU A 174 -39.81 10.15 2.06
C LEU A 174 -38.81 9.30 1.27
N SER A 175 -39.23 8.74 0.13
CA SER A 175 -38.52 7.78 -0.72
C SER A 175 -38.40 6.35 -0.15
N ALA A 176 -38.28 5.37 -1.04
CA ALA A 176 -38.16 3.95 -0.66
C ALA A 176 -36.95 3.64 0.26
N PRO A 177 -35.73 4.20 0.03
CA PRO A 177 -34.59 3.95 0.93
C PRO A 177 -34.82 4.39 2.38
N VAL A 178 -35.48 5.53 2.59
CA VAL A 178 -35.77 6.02 3.95
C VAL A 178 -36.83 5.16 4.63
N LEU A 179 -37.83 4.68 3.87
CA LEU A 179 -38.82 3.73 4.39
C LEU A 179 -38.15 2.45 4.88
N VAL A 180 -37.25 1.89 4.06
CA VAL A 180 -36.45 0.72 4.43
C VAL A 180 -35.64 1.00 5.69
N GLY A 181 -34.99 2.16 5.81
CA GLY A 181 -34.29 2.58 7.03
C GLY A 181 -35.18 2.61 8.27
N ARG A 182 -36.40 3.15 8.16
CA ARG A 182 -37.39 3.16 9.26
C ARG A 182 -37.82 1.74 9.65
N LEU A 183 -38.08 0.87 8.69
CA LEU A 183 -38.44 -0.53 8.94
C LEU A 183 -37.32 -1.29 9.65
N ILE A 184 -36.07 -1.08 9.22
CA ILE A 184 -34.90 -1.70 9.86
C ILE A 184 -34.78 -1.25 11.32
N ASN A 185 -34.96 0.04 11.61
CA ASN A 185 -34.92 0.59 12.96
C ASN A 185 -36.08 0.09 13.84
N ALA A 186 -37.23 -0.23 13.23
CA ALA A 186 -38.36 -0.87 13.89
C ALA A 186 -38.22 -2.41 14.00
N HIS A 187 -37.05 -2.97 13.68
CA HIS A 187 -36.77 -4.41 13.65
C HIS A 187 -37.63 -5.24 12.68
N GLN A 188 -38.25 -4.60 11.69
CA GLN A 188 -39.03 -5.26 10.63
C GLN A 188 -38.13 -5.70 9.45
N HIS A 189 -37.07 -6.47 9.75
CA HIS A 189 -36.03 -6.81 8.76
C HIS A 189 -36.55 -7.62 7.57
N LEU A 190 -37.49 -8.56 7.80
CA LEU A 190 -38.04 -9.39 6.73
C LEU A 190 -38.80 -8.53 5.71
N LEU A 191 -39.67 -7.64 6.20
CA LEU A 191 -40.43 -6.74 5.32
C LEU A 191 -39.50 -5.76 4.60
N ALA A 192 -38.54 -5.18 5.31
CA ALA A 192 -37.52 -4.30 4.73
C ALA A 192 -36.73 -4.98 3.60
N LEU A 193 -36.35 -6.26 3.80
CA LEU A 193 -35.64 -7.06 2.80
C LEU A 193 -36.52 -7.28 1.57
N ARG A 194 -37.77 -7.71 1.75
CA ARG A 194 -38.72 -7.95 0.66
C ARG A 194 -39.04 -6.69 -0.14
N ILE A 195 -39.22 -5.55 0.53
CA ILE A 195 -39.44 -4.28 -0.15
C ILE A 195 -38.18 -3.88 -0.93
N SER A 196 -36.99 -4.05 -0.34
CA SER A 196 -35.72 -3.76 -1.03
C SER A 196 -35.53 -4.61 -2.28
N GLU A 197 -35.76 -5.93 -2.19
CA GLU A 197 -35.78 -6.86 -3.33
C GLU A 197 -36.77 -6.41 -4.41
N TYR A 198 -38.00 -6.06 -3.99
CA TYR A 198 -39.09 -5.72 -4.89
C TYR A 198 -38.86 -4.40 -5.66
N VAL A 199 -38.30 -3.40 -4.98
CA VAL A 199 -38.01 -2.07 -5.58
C VAL A 199 -36.65 -2.05 -6.29
N GLY A 200 -35.78 -3.04 -6.04
CA GLY A 200 -34.44 -3.10 -6.62
C GLY A 200 -33.39 -2.29 -5.85
N LEU A 201 -33.57 -2.12 -4.53
CA LEU A 201 -32.61 -1.46 -3.64
C LEU A 201 -31.52 -2.43 -3.15
N ASN A 202 -30.39 -1.88 -2.70
CA ASN A 202 -29.33 -2.67 -2.08
C ASN A 202 -29.80 -3.25 -0.73
N GLN A 203 -29.73 -4.57 -0.61
CA GLN A 203 -30.16 -5.34 0.56
C GLN A 203 -29.11 -5.38 1.67
N GLU A 204 -27.85 -5.02 1.37
CA GLU A 204 -26.72 -5.08 2.30
C GLU A 204 -27.00 -4.36 3.62
N VAL A 205 -27.60 -3.17 3.57
CA VAL A 205 -27.92 -2.38 4.78
C VAL A 205 -28.91 -3.12 5.68
N VAL A 206 -29.91 -3.78 5.09
CA VAL A 206 -30.92 -4.56 5.82
C VAL A 206 -30.27 -5.76 6.51
N VAL A 207 -29.49 -6.54 5.75
CA VAL A 207 -28.88 -7.78 6.26
C VAL A 207 -27.81 -7.47 7.30
N MET A 208 -27.00 -6.42 7.09
CA MET A 208 -25.99 -5.98 8.05
C MET A 208 -26.64 -5.54 9.37
N HIS A 209 -27.68 -4.72 9.33
CA HIS A 209 -28.37 -4.30 10.55
C HIS A 209 -29.05 -5.48 11.25
N TRP A 210 -29.68 -6.40 10.49
CA TRP A 210 -30.22 -7.63 11.06
C TRP A 210 -29.15 -8.45 11.76
N ALA A 211 -27.97 -8.63 11.14
CA ALA A 211 -26.86 -9.39 11.71
C ALA A 211 -26.39 -8.76 13.03
N CYS A 212 -26.20 -7.44 13.07
CA CYS A 212 -25.85 -6.71 14.29
C CYS A 212 -26.93 -6.88 15.38
N ALA A 213 -28.21 -6.71 15.03
CA ALA A 213 -29.32 -6.89 15.97
C ALA A 213 -29.40 -8.33 16.48
N LYS A 214 -29.16 -9.32 15.62
CA LYS A 214 -29.15 -10.75 15.97
C LYS A 214 -28.02 -11.08 16.94
N ILE A 215 -26.82 -10.53 16.75
CA ILE A 215 -25.68 -10.67 17.67
C ILE A 215 -26.03 -10.12 19.04
N THR A 216 -26.55 -8.88 19.09
CA THR A 216 -26.93 -8.23 20.36
C THR A 216 -28.03 -8.98 21.10
N ALA A 217 -29.03 -9.51 20.39
CA ALA A 217 -30.13 -10.24 21.00
C ALA A 217 -29.76 -11.68 21.45
N SER A 218 -28.73 -12.29 20.88
CA SER A 218 -28.47 -13.73 21.02
C SER A 218 -27.40 -14.09 22.06
N LEU A 219 -27.42 -13.46 23.24
CA LEU A 219 -26.37 -13.63 24.27
C LEU A 219 -26.16 -15.08 24.75
N ALA A 220 -27.19 -15.93 24.73
CA ALA A 220 -27.14 -17.32 25.18
C ALA A 220 -26.64 -18.32 24.12
N ILE A 221 -26.58 -17.92 22.83
CA ILE A 221 -26.19 -18.82 21.75
C ILE A 221 -24.65 -18.88 21.67
N PRO A 222 -24.04 -20.09 21.61
CA PRO A 222 -22.60 -20.24 21.41
C PRO A 222 -22.13 -19.62 20.09
N ASP A 223 -20.91 -19.07 20.07
CA ASP A 223 -20.39 -18.31 18.92
C ASP A 223 -20.34 -19.12 17.62
N ALA A 224 -19.97 -20.40 17.66
CA ALA A 224 -19.93 -21.25 16.46
C ALA A 224 -21.32 -21.45 15.82
N ALA A 225 -22.34 -21.72 16.65
CA ALA A 225 -23.72 -21.88 16.16
C ALA A 225 -24.29 -20.55 15.66
N LEU A 226 -23.97 -19.44 16.34
CA LEU A 226 -24.38 -18.11 15.89
C LEU A 226 -23.73 -17.73 14.55
N LEU A 227 -22.45 -18.07 14.36
CA LEU A 227 -21.75 -17.86 13.09
C LEU A 227 -22.46 -18.56 11.93
N GLU A 228 -22.84 -19.82 12.07
CA GLU A 228 -23.56 -20.56 11.01
C GLU A 228 -24.88 -19.87 10.62
N ILE A 229 -25.65 -19.41 11.62
CA ILE A 229 -26.89 -18.66 11.40
C ILE A 229 -26.62 -17.36 10.64
N LEU A 230 -25.56 -16.64 11.01
CA LEU A 230 -25.18 -15.39 10.35
C LEU A 230 -24.73 -15.64 8.92
N LEU A 231 -23.83 -16.60 8.68
CA LEU A 231 -23.31 -16.93 7.35
C LEU A 231 -24.42 -17.41 6.40
N ASP A 232 -25.42 -18.16 6.89
CA ASP A 232 -26.56 -18.58 6.09
C ASP A 232 -27.37 -17.40 5.53
N LYS A 233 -27.41 -16.26 6.23
CA LYS A 233 -28.12 -15.06 5.77
C LYS A 233 -27.20 -14.07 5.07
N LEU A 234 -25.95 -13.93 5.51
CA LEU A 234 -24.98 -13.02 4.89
C LEU A 234 -24.60 -13.47 3.47
N LYS A 235 -24.59 -14.78 3.18
CA LYS A 235 -24.35 -15.30 1.81
C LYS A 235 -25.39 -14.86 0.77
N LEU A 236 -26.55 -14.34 1.20
CA LEU A 236 -27.58 -13.83 0.30
C LEU A 236 -27.08 -12.63 -0.52
N CYS A 237 -26.17 -11.84 0.05
CA CYS A 237 -25.59 -10.68 -0.63
C CYS A 237 -24.13 -10.97 -1.02
N LYS A 238 -23.91 -11.17 -2.33
CA LYS A 238 -22.55 -11.42 -2.86
C LYS A 238 -21.67 -10.19 -2.69
N GLY A 239 -20.49 -10.38 -2.12
CA GLY A 239 -19.47 -9.32 -1.98
C GLY A 239 -19.64 -8.40 -0.77
N MET A 240 -20.54 -8.71 0.16
CA MET A 240 -20.63 -7.95 1.42
C MET A 240 -19.35 -8.07 2.23
N SER A 241 -18.99 -6.96 2.86
CA SER A 241 -17.92 -6.94 3.85
C SER A 241 -18.47 -7.37 5.22
N TYR A 242 -17.81 -8.36 5.82
CA TYR A 242 -18.10 -8.85 7.16
C TYR A 242 -17.52 -7.94 8.24
N ALA A 243 -16.66 -6.99 7.86
CA ALA A 243 -15.90 -6.18 8.79
C ALA A 243 -16.77 -5.37 9.78
N ALA A 244 -17.86 -4.77 9.31
CA ALA A 244 -18.77 -4.01 10.17
C ALA A 244 -19.49 -4.92 11.20
N VAL A 245 -19.89 -6.11 10.77
CA VAL A 245 -20.57 -7.11 11.61
C VAL A 245 -19.61 -7.68 12.66
N ALA A 246 -18.39 -8.00 12.27
CA ALA A 246 -17.34 -8.47 13.16
C ALA A 246 -16.93 -7.40 14.19
N ALA A 247 -16.77 -6.14 13.77
CA ALA A 247 -16.53 -5.03 14.70
C ALA A 247 -17.67 -4.85 15.71
N HIS A 248 -18.92 -5.08 15.29
CA HIS A 248 -20.07 -5.07 16.18
C HIS A 248 -20.09 -6.26 17.15
N ALA A 249 -19.66 -7.44 16.71
CA ALA A 249 -19.50 -8.61 17.57
C ALA A 249 -18.49 -8.36 18.69
N ASP A 250 -17.33 -7.77 18.38
CA ASP A 250 -16.32 -7.42 19.39
C ASP A 250 -16.84 -6.38 20.39
N ARG A 251 -17.48 -5.30 19.91
CA ARG A 251 -18.13 -4.30 20.78
C ARG A 251 -19.23 -4.89 21.66
N SER A 252 -19.87 -5.97 21.22
CA SER A 252 -20.88 -6.72 21.99
C SER A 252 -20.25 -7.73 22.97
N GLY A 253 -18.93 -7.74 23.15
CA GLY A 253 -18.20 -8.63 24.04
C GLY A 253 -17.93 -10.03 23.47
N ARG A 254 -18.25 -10.29 22.19
CA ARG A 254 -18.09 -11.58 21.52
C ARG A 254 -16.85 -11.59 20.63
N ARG A 255 -15.68 -11.43 21.23
CA ARG A 255 -14.39 -11.35 20.51
C ARG A 255 -14.08 -12.60 19.69
N LYS A 256 -14.41 -13.79 20.20
CA LYS A 256 -14.20 -15.05 19.48
C LYS A 256 -15.07 -15.12 18.21
N LEU A 257 -16.35 -14.75 18.28
CA LEU A 257 -17.21 -14.61 17.11
C LEU A 257 -16.66 -13.58 16.11
N ALA A 258 -16.16 -12.44 16.61
CA ALA A 258 -15.57 -11.41 15.76
C ALA A 258 -14.39 -11.97 14.95
N ALA A 259 -13.44 -12.64 15.60
CA ALA A 259 -12.30 -13.29 14.94
C ALA A 259 -12.75 -14.31 13.87
N MET A 260 -13.73 -15.16 14.20
CA MET A 260 -14.26 -16.13 13.21
C MET A 260 -14.94 -15.45 12.02
N LEU A 261 -15.65 -14.34 12.22
CA LEU A 261 -16.26 -13.57 11.12
C LEU A 261 -15.19 -12.91 10.23
N VAL A 262 -14.05 -12.51 10.82
CA VAL A 262 -12.94 -11.90 10.08
C VAL A 262 -12.28 -12.89 9.12
N ASP A 263 -12.21 -14.17 9.46
CA ASP A 263 -11.68 -15.22 8.57
C ASP A 263 -12.48 -15.37 7.26
N HIS A 264 -13.75 -14.95 7.28
CA HIS A 264 -14.61 -14.94 6.09
C HIS A 264 -14.57 -13.63 5.29
N GLU A 265 -13.84 -12.60 5.75
CA GLU A 265 -13.66 -11.36 5.00
C GLU A 265 -12.73 -11.58 3.80
N PRO A 266 -13.20 -11.37 2.55
CA PRO A 266 -12.39 -11.64 1.36
C PRO A 266 -11.26 -10.63 1.12
N HIS A 267 -11.33 -9.42 1.69
CA HIS A 267 -10.35 -8.37 1.44
C HIS A 267 -9.38 -8.19 2.61
N TYR A 268 -8.10 -8.55 2.41
CA TYR A 268 -7.05 -8.36 3.41
C TYR A 268 -6.93 -6.91 3.93
N SER A 269 -7.17 -5.91 3.07
CA SER A 269 -7.14 -4.49 3.44
C SER A 269 -8.22 -4.07 4.44
N LYS A 270 -9.31 -4.85 4.57
CA LYS A 270 -10.33 -4.67 5.60
C LYS A 270 -10.12 -5.65 6.77
N GLN A 271 -9.65 -6.85 6.45
CA GLN A 271 -9.38 -7.91 7.41
C GLN A 271 -8.30 -7.51 8.42
N VAL A 272 -7.15 -7.02 7.95
CA VAL A 272 -6.00 -6.69 8.80
C VAL A 272 -6.30 -5.56 9.79
N PRO A 273 -6.82 -4.39 9.39
CA PRO A 273 -7.18 -3.33 10.33
C PRO A 273 -8.21 -3.78 11.38
N LEU A 274 -9.13 -4.67 10.99
CA LEU A 274 -10.12 -5.22 11.89
C LEU A 274 -9.50 -6.18 12.92
N LEU A 275 -8.60 -7.08 12.50
CA LEU A 275 -7.83 -7.94 13.42
C LEU A 275 -7.07 -7.10 14.45
N LEU A 276 -6.44 -6.01 14.00
CA LEU A 276 -5.76 -5.06 14.90
C LEU A 276 -6.74 -4.40 15.88
N SER A 277 -7.96 -4.07 15.44
CA SER A 277 -8.98 -3.45 16.31
C SER A 277 -9.48 -4.39 17.41
N ILE A 278 -9.53 -5.70 17.14
CA ILE A 278 -9.94 -6.73 18.12
C ILE A 278 -8.76 -7.27 18.96
N ALA A 279 -7.58 -6.66 18.84
CA ALA A 279 -6.33 -7.04 19.52
C ALA A 279 -5.78 -8.44 19.15
N GLU A 280 -6.10 -8.93 17.95
CA GLU A 280 -5.56 -10.18 17.40
C GLU A 280 -4.32 -9.90 16.53
N GLU A 281 -3.28 -9.34 17.16
CA GLU A 281 -2.08 -8.78 16.49
C GLU A 281 -1.25 -9.83 15.76
N GLU A 282 -1.08 -11.02 16.34
CA GLU A 282 -0.34 -12.12 15.71
C GLU A 282 -1.03 -12.62 14.45
N THR A 283 -2.36 -12.78 14.51
CA THR A 283 -3.18 -13.19 13.37
C THR A 283 -3.20 -12.09 12.31
N ALA A 284 -3.27 -10.82 12.71
CA ALA A 284 -3.16 -9.67 11.81
C ALA A 284 -1.84 -9.69 11.03
N LEU A 285 -0.73 -9.99 11.71
CA LEU A 285 0.58 -10.06 11.09
C LEU A 285 0.66 -11.22 10.08
N VAL A 286 0.12 -12.39 10.41
CA VAL A 286 0.04 -13.52 9.48
C VAL A 286 -0.76 -13.14 8.24
N LYS A 287 -1.97 -12.59 8.41
CA LYS A 287 -2.83 -12.18 7.28
C LYS A 287 -2.21 -11.06 6.45
N ALA A 288 -1.51 -10.11 7.07
CA ALA A 288 -0.76 -9.10 6.34
C ALA A 288 0.36 -9.72 5.49
N THR A 289 1.12 -10.69 6.03
CA THR A 289 2.16 -11.38 5.25
C THR A 289 1.58 -12.24 4.12
N GLU A 290 0.45 -12.92 4.34
CA GLU A 290 -0.26 -13.69 3.31
C GLU A 290 -0.79 -12.80 2.17
N SER A 291 -1.15 -11.55 2.48
CA SER A 291 -1.65 -10.60 1.48
C SER A 291 -0.61 -10.17 0.44
N GLY A 292 0.69 -10.28 0.78
CA GLY A 292 1.79 -9.77 -0.05
C GLY A 292 1.90 -8.25 -0.11
N ASP A 293 1.00 -7.51 0.54
CA ASP A 293 1.01 -6.04 0.60
C ASP A 293 1.95 -5.56 1.71
N THR A 294 3.06 -4.92 1.31
CA THR A 294 4.05 -4.39 2.25
C THR A 294 3.49 -3.30 3.16
N ASP A 295 2.52 -2.52 2.69
CA ASP A 295 1.93 -1.44 3.48
C ASP A 295 1.06 -2.00 4.60
N LEU A 296 0.34 -3.11 4.36
CA LEU A 296 -0.39 -3.81 5.41
C LEU A 296 0.55 -4.44 6.44
N VAL A 297 1.70 -4.97 6.02
CA VAL A 297 2.70 -5.48 6.97
C VAL A 297 3.25 -4.34 7.82
N TYR A 298 3.61 -3.20 7.21
CA TYR A 298 4.07 -2.03 7.97
C TYR A 298 3.00 -1.46 8.92
N LEU A 299 1.73 -1.44 8.50
CA LEU A 299 0.61 -1.05 9.36
C LEU A 299 0.59 -1.90 10.64
N VAL A 300 0.70 -3.22 10.51
CA VAL A 300 0.74 -4.14 11.66
C VAL A 300 2.01 -3.93 12.49
N LEU A 301 3.17 -3.86 11.85
CA LEU A 301 4.45 -3.67 12.55
C LEU A 301 4.45 -2.39 13.41
N PHE A 302 3.99 -1.27 12.85
CA PHE A 302 3.93 -0.01 13.59
C PHE A 302 2.87 -0.02 14.69
N HIS A 303 1.75 -0.74 14.48
CA HIS A 303 0.74 -0.92 15.51
C HIS A 303 1.30 -1.69 16.72
N ILE A 304 1.94 -2.83 16.48
CA ILE A 304 2.54 -3.67 17.53
C ILE A 304 3.67 -2.88 18.21
N TRP A 305 4.52 -2.17 17.45
CA TRP A 305 5.59 -1.34 17.99
C TRP A 305 5.11 -0.26 18.97
N GLN A 306 3.94 0.33 18.73
CA GLN A 306 3.38 1.36 19.60
C GLN A 306 2.78 0.80 20.90
N LYS A 307 2.31 -0.45 20.88
CA LYS A 307 1.58 -1.07 22.00
C LYS A 307 2.42 -2.00 22.87
N SER A 308 3.40 -2.67 22.29
CA SER A 308 4.20 -3.70 22.96
C SER A 308 5.56 -3.17 23.38
N SER A 309 6.21 -3.90 24.31
CA SER A 309 7.61 -3.62 24.63
C SER A 309 8.51 -4.02 23.45
N ALA A 310 9.69 -3.40 23.34
CA ALA A 310 10.64 -3.70 22.25
C ALA A 310 10.99 -5.21 22.20
N LEU A 311 11.14 -5.87 23.36
CA LEU A 311 11.49 -7.29 23.42
C LEU A 311 10.35 -8.20 22.91
N GLU A 312 9.10 -7.91 23.27
CA GLU A 312 7.92 -8.65 22.76
C GLU A 312 7.75 -8.45 21.26
N PHE A 313 7.94 -7.21 20.78
CA PHE A 313 7.93 -6.91 19.36
C PHE A 313 9.01 -7.71 18.62
N PHE A 314 10.26 -7.71 19.12
CA PHE A 314 11.37 -8.45 18.53
C PHE A 314 11.09 -9.96 18.48
N GLY A 315 10.55 -10.54 19.55
CA GLY A 315 10.13 -11.94 19.55
C GLY A 315 9.06 -12.24 18.49
N THR A 316 8.07 -11.35 18.35
CA THR A 316 6.94 -11.50 17.42
C THR A 316 7.40 -11.47 15.96
N ILE A 317 8.30 -10.54 15.60
CA ILE A 317 8.83 -10.43 14.23
C ILE A 317 9.86 -11.51 13.92
N GLN A 318 10.64 -11.97 14.90
CA GLN A 318 11.69 -12.95 14.66
C GLN A 318 11.14 -14.28 14.12
N ALA A 319 9.93 -14.67 14.57
CA ALA A 319 9.24 -15.86 14.08
C ALA A 319 8.78 -15.74 12.61
N ARG A 320 8.79 -14.55 12.01
CA ARG A 320 8.19 -14.26 10.70
C ARG A 320 9.17 -13.54 9.78
N ALA A 321 9.81 -14.30 8.88
CA ALA A 321 10.92 -13.80 8.04
C ALA A 321 10.60 -12.52 7.26
N LEU A 322 9.45 -12.44 6.57
CA LEU A 322 9.08 -11.24 5.80
C LEU A 322 8.92 -10.00 6.70
N ALA A 323 8.25 -10.15 7.84
CA ALA A 323 8.03 -9.07 8.80
C ALA A 323 9.36 -8.59 9.40
N ARG A 324 10.24 -9.53 9.77
CA ARG A 324 11.61 -9.25 10.22
C ARG A 324 12.41 -8.49 9.17
N ASP A 325 12.43 -8.97 7.94
CA ASP A 325 13.27 -8.40 6.88
C ASP A 325 12.79 -6.98 6.50
N LEU A 326 11.47 -6.75 6.49
CA LEU A 326 10.88 -5.41 6.32
C LEU A 326 11.21 -4.46 7.48
N PHE A 327 11.20 -4.97 8.73
CA PHE A 327 11.65 -4.20 9.89
C PHE A 327 13.14 -3.83 9.78
N ILE A 328 14.01 -4.78 9.40
CA ILE A 328 15.43 -4.53 9.19
C ILE A 328 15.65 -3.46 8.11
N ALA A 329 14.95 -3.57 6.97
CA ALA A 329 15.04 -2.59 5.89
C ALA A 329 14.63 -1.19 6.35
N TYR A 330 13.51 -1.08 7.07
CA TYR A 330 13.02 0.17 7.63
C TYR A 330 14.01 0.77 8.65
N ALA A 331 14.49 -0.04 9.60
CA ALA A 331 15.40 0.42 10.65
C ALA A 331 16.77 0.84 10.10
N ARG A 332 17.28 0.17 9.07
CA ARG A 332 18.51 0.57 8.35
C ARG A 332 18.38 1.94 7.68
N TYR A 333 17.17 2.35 7.27
CA TYR A 333 16.97 3.65 6.64
C TYR A 333 16.71 4.76 7.65
N TYR A 334 15.88 4.51 8.67
CA TYR A 334 15.38 5.57 9.55
C TYR A 334 15.98 5.57 10.97
N LYS A 335 16.30 4.41 11.57
CA LYS A 335 16.65 4.31 13.01
C LYS A 335 17.60 3.14 13.31
N HIS A 336 18.91 3.37 13.26
CA HIS A 336 19.94 2.35 13.48
C HIS A 336 20.02 1.82 14.93
N GLU A 337 19.68 2.61 15.95
CA GLU A 337 19.78 2.18 17.36
C GLU A 337 18.89 0.96 17.66
N PHE A 338 17.62 1.00 17.24
CA PHE A 338 16.70 -0.13 17.44
C PHE A 338 17.13 -1.39 16.68
N LEU A 339 17.86 -1.23 15.58
CA LEU A 339 18.39 -2.35 14.83
C LEU A 339 19.53 -3.04 15.60
N LYS A 340 20.38 -2.27 16.31
CA LYS A 340 21.41 -2.83 17.20
C LYS A 340 20.76 -3.62 18.33
N ASP A 341 19.76 -3.04 19.00
CA ASP A 341 19.02 -3.69 20.09
C ASP A 341 18.36 -5.00 19.61
N PHE A 342 17.77 -4.98 18.41
CA PHE A 342 17.20 -6.17 17.79
C PHE A 342 18.24 -7.28 17.57
N PHE A 343 19.39 -6.94 16.95
CA PHE A 343 20.44 -7.93 16.71
C PHE A 343 21.09 -8.44 18.00
N LEU A 344 21.27 -7.58 19.01
CA LEU A 344 21.72 -8.01 20.35
C LEU A 344 20.72 -8.99 20.98
N SER A 345 19.42 -8.68 20.92
CA SER A 345 18.37 -9.54 21.49
C SER A 345 18.27 -10.90 20.81
N THR A 346 18.66 -10.99 19.53
CA THR A 346 18.64 -12.24 18.74
C THR A 346 20.00 -12.96 18.71
N GLY A 347 21.01 -12.43 19.39
CA GLY A 347 22.36 -13.02 19.44
C GLY A 347 23.20 -12.85 18.17
N GLN A 348 22.78 -11.99 17.23
CA GLN A 348 23.48 -11.72 15.98
C GLN A 348 24.56 -10.64 16.18
N LEU A 349 25.59 -10.97 16.96
CA LEU A 349 26.65 -10.03 17.34
C LEU A 349 27.42 -9.47 16.13
N GLN A 350 27.58 -10.26 15.07
CA GLN A 350 28.24 -9.87 13.83
C GLN A 350 27.53 -8.73 13.11
N GLU A 351 26.20 -8.72 13.11
CA GLU A 351 25.42 -7.63 12.49
C GLU A 351 25.58 -6.34 13.30
N VAL A 352 25.61 -6.43 14.63
CA VAL A 352 25.89 -5.27 15.51
C VAL A 352 27.27 -4.71 15.22
N ALA A 353 28.28 -5.57 15.09
CA ALA A 353 29.65 -5.18 14.78
C ALA A 353 29.76 -4.47 13.42
N LEU A 354 29.07 -4.98 12.39
CA LEU A 354 28.99 -4.33 11.08
C LEU A 354 28.34 -2.94 11.14
N LEU A 355 27.27 -2.78 11.93
CA LEU A 355 26.63 -1.48 12.13
C LEU A 355 27.54 -0.48 12.84
N LEU A 356 28.25 -0.91 13.90
CA LEU A 356 29.23 -0.07 14.59
C LEU A 356 30.40 0.33 13.69
N TRP A 357 30.86 -0.58 12.83
CA TRP A 357 31.88 -0.27 11.84
C TRP A 357 31.37 0.77 10.83
N LYS A 358 30.16 0.60 10.30
CA LYS A 358 29.56 1.57 9.37
C LYS A 358 29.42 2.96 10.02
N GLU A 359 28.96 3.02 11.27
CA GLU A 359 28.86 4.26 12.05
C GLU A 359 30.24 4.92 12.23
N SER A 360 31.29 4.14 12.47
CA SER A 360 32.67 4.65 12.55
C SER A 360 33.11 5.37 11.27
N TRP A 361 32.63 4.92 10.10
CA TRP A 361 32.92 5.52 8.80
C TRP A 361 32.14 6.83 8.58
N GLU A 362 30.88 6.86 9.00
CA GLU A 362 30.04 8.07 8.92
C GLU A 362 30.61 9.21 9.78
N ILE A 363 31.17 8.89 10.96
CA ILE A 363 31.91 9.85 11.78
C ILE A 363 33.12 10.42 11.02
N GLY A 364 33.86 9.58 10.28
CA GLY A 364 35.03 9.99 9.49
C GLY A 364 34.70 10.90 8.31
N LYS A 365 33.53 10.72 7.68
CA LYS A 365 33.11 11.47 6.48
C LYS A 365 32.74 12.94 6.78
N ASN A 366 32.43 13.27 8.03
CA ASN A 366 32.09 14.63 8.44
C ASN A 366 33.35 15.53 8.48
N SER A 367 33.65 16.13 7.34
CA SER A 367 34.89 16.84 6.98
C SER A 367 35.31 18.05 7.86
N MET A 368 34.51 18.49 8.84
CA MET A 368 34.98 19.50 9.81
C MET A 368 35.92 18.91 10.88
N ALA A 369 36.09 17.59 10.92
CA ALA A 369 36.85 16.87 11.94
C ALA A 369 38.29 16.47 11.53
N SER A 370 38.66 16.52 10.25
CA SER A 370 39.92 15.92 9.76
C SER A 370 41.17 16.78 9.96
N LYS A 371 41.03 18.04 10.39
CA LYS A 371 42.18 18.90 10.71
C LYS A 371 42.61 18.72 12.17
N GLY A 372 43.35 17.65 12.45
CA GLY A 372 44.09 17.46 13.72
C GLY A 372 43.23 17.26 14.97
N SER A 373 41.99 16.79 14.85
CA SER A 373 41.03 16.76 15.97
C SER A 373 41.06 15.46 16.81
N PRO A 374 40.79 15.55 18.14
CA PRO A 374 40.58 14.41 19.07
C PRO A 374 39.40 13.46 18.75
N LEU A 375 38.67 13.71 17.65
CA LEU A 375 37.55 12.87 17.16
C LEU A 375 37.96 11.47 16.68
N HIS A 376 39.27 11.17 16.62
CA HIS A 376 39.75 9.81 16.38
C HIS A 376 39.40 8.86 17.53
N GLY A 377 39.31 9.36 18.77
CA GLY A 377 38.98 8.55 19.95
C GLY A 377 37.62 7.87 19.85
N PRO A 378 36.51 8.60 19.63
CA PRO A 378 35.18 8.01 19.44
C PRO A 378 35.12 6.99 18.30
N ARG A 379 35.75 7.29 17.15
CA ARG A 379 35.80 6.38 15.99
C ARG A 379 36.56 5.10 16.31
N LEU A 380 37.74 5.21 16.92
CA LEU A 380 38.54 4.05 17.34
C LEU A 380 37.79 3.17 18.33
N LYS A 381 37.09 3.76 19.31
CA LYS A 381 36.27 3.01 20.28
C LYS A 381 35.17 2.19 19.60
N LEU A 382 34.55 2.69 18.52
CA LEU A 382 33.55 1.93 17.77
C LEU A 382 34.17 0.75 17.02
N ILE A 383 35.34 0.96 16.40
CA ILE A 383 36.06 -0.11 15.68
C ILE A 383 36.57 -1.17 16.66
N GLU A 384 37.08 -0.76 17.83
CA GLU A 384 37.48 -1.67 18.92
C GLU A 384 36.30 -2.49 19.42
N LYS A 385 35.14 -1.87 19.68
CA LYS A 385 33.92 -2.61 20.02
C LYS A 385 33.48 -3.58 18.93
N ALA A 386 33.59 -3.19 17.65
CA ALA A 386 33.30 -4.09 16.54
C ALA A 386 34.26 -5.28 16.52
N HIS A 387 35.55 -5.05 16.76
CA HIS A 387 36.55 -6.11 16.93
C HIS A 387 36.18 -7.08 18.06
N ASP A 388 35.85 -6.57 19.24
CA ASP A 388 35.46 -7.37 20.41
C ASP A 388 34.24 -8.24 20.08
N LEU A 389 33.20 -7.66 19.45
CA LEU A 389 32.00 -8.40 19.07
C LEU A 389 32.26 -9.49 18.02
N PHE A 390 33.12 -9.24 17.02
CA PHE A 390 33.51 -10.30 16.08
C PHE A 390 34.34 -11.40 16.76
N ALA A 391 35.15 -11.05 17.77
CA ALA A 391 36.01 -11.99 18.48
C ALA A 391 35.24 -12.99 19.36
N GLU A 392 33.99 -12.68 19.72
CA GLU A 392 33.10 -13.59 20.47
C GLU A 392 32.83 -14.92 19.71
N THR A 393 32.99 -14.93 18.39
CA THR A 393 32.75 -16.12 17.56
C THR A 393 33.95 -16.47 16.69
N LYS A 394 34.23 -17.77 16.52
CA LYS A 394 35.34 -18.23 15.67
C LYS A 394 35.07 -18.11 14.17
N GLU A 395 33.81 -17.91 13.77
CA GLU A 395 33.42 -17.74 12.37
C GLU A 395 33.92 -16.43 11.78
N HIS A 396 33.99 -15.37 12.60
CA HIS A 396 34.37 -14.02 12.19
C HIS A 396 35.80 -13.62 12.56
N ASN A 397 36.71 -14.60 12.62
CA ASN A 397 38.13 -14.35 12.95
C ASN A 397 38.80 -13.37 11.98
N PHE A 398 38.42 -13.39 10.70
CA PHE A 398 38.98 -12.49 9.70
C PHE A 398 38.52 -11.05 9.96
N GLU A 399 37.22 -10.83 10.14
CA GLU A 399 36.60 -9.53 10.40
C GLU A 399 37.10 -8.94 11.71
N SER A 400 37.22 -9.76 12.75
CA SER A 400 37.84 -9.38 14.02
C SER A 400 39.27 -8.88 13.80
N LYS A 401 40.11 -9.64 13.08
CA LYS A 401 41.50 -9.23 12.81
C LYS A 401 41.57 -7.98 11.94
N ALA A 402 40.69 -7.86 10.94
CA ALA A 402 40.61 -6.70 10.07
C ALA A 402 40.21 -5.44 10.84
N ALA A 403 39.26 -5.52 11.79
CA ALA A 403 38.88 -4.41 12.66
C ALA A 403 40.04 -3.99 13.58
N GLU A 404 40.76 -4.95 14.19
CA GLU A 404 41.95 -4.69 15.00
C GLU A 404 43.05 -3.98 14.19
N GLU A 405 43.35 -4.48 12.99
CA GLU A 405 44.35 -3.89 12.10
C GLU A 405 43.93 -2.50 11.61
N HIS A 406 42.64 -2.28 11.34
CA HIS A 406 42.11 -0.97 10.97
C HIS A 406 42.28 0.05 12.11
N ALA A 407 41.89 -0.30 13.34
CA ALA A 407 42.09 0.58 14.50
C ALA A 407 43.59 0.90 14.71
N LYS A 408 44.45 -0.11 14.56
CA LYS A 408 45.90 0.05 14.68
C LYS A 408 46.49 0.95 13.61
N LEU A 409 46.02 0.83 12.37
CA LEU A 409 46.47 1.66 11.24
C LEU A 409 46.10 3.13 11.49
N LEU A 410 44.87 3.40 11.92
CA LEU A 410 44.43 4.76 12.23
C LEU A 410 45.26 5.41 13.34
N ARG A 411 45.66 4.66 14.38
CA ARG A 411 46.57 5.18 15.43
C ARG A 411 47.94 5.55 14.85
N ILE A 412 48.53 4.67 14.05
CA ILE A 412 49.84 4.92 13.41
C ILE A 412 49.73 6.11 12.45
N GLN A 413 48.68 6.21 11.65
CA GLN A 413 48.45 7.32 10.73
C GLN A 413 48.33 8.64 11.50
N HIS A 414 47.58 8.66 12.60
CA HIS A 414 47.47 9.84 13.45
C HIS A 414 48.84 10.28 14.03
N GLU A 415 49.65 9.35 14.55
CA GLU A 415 51.03 9.63 15.00
C GLU A 415 51.89 10.20 13.86
N LEU A 416 51.71 9.71 12.63
CA LEU A 416 52.41 10.20 11.44
C LEU A 416 51.96 11.61 11.08
N GLU A 417 50.67 11.93 11.13
CA GLU A 417 50.18 13.30 10.87
C GLU A 417 50.69 14.29 11.92
N VAL A 418 50.73 13.88 13.20
CA VAL A 418 51.27 14.72 14.28
C VAL A 418 52.77 14.96 14.10
N SER A 419 53.54 13.92 13.79
CA SER A 419 55.00 14.02 13.64
C SER A 419 55.44 14.74 12.35
N THR A 420 54.73 14.54 11.25
CA THR A 420 55.01 15.18 9.95
C THR A 420 54.33 16.53 9.79
N LYS A 421 53.34 16.84 10.63
CA LYS A 421 52.46 18.01 10.53
C LYS A 421 51.70 18.10 9.20
N GLN A 422 51.41 16.94 8.58
CA GLN A 422 50.68 16.86 7.31
C GLN A 422 49.44 15.95 7.45
N PRO A 423 48.22 16.45 7.14
CA PRO A 423 46.98 15.69 7.27
C PRO A 423 46.70 14.86 6.00
N ILE A 424 47.58 13.91 5.70
CA ILE A 424 47.54 13.12 4.45
C ILE A 424 47.54 11.61 4.66
N PHE A 425 47.65 11.16 5.91
CA PHE A 425 47.83 9.74 6.23
C PHE A 425 46.54 9.06 6.63
N VAL A 426 45.68 9.74 7.38
CA VAL A 426 44.43 9.16 7.90
C VAL A 426 43.53 8.70 6.75
N ASP A 427 42.90 7.54 6.94
CA ASP A 427 42.02 6.87 5.97
C ASP A 427 42.68 6.39 4.68
N SER A 428 44.00 6.57 4.54
CA SER A 428 44.76 5.96 3.46
C SER A 428 44.93 4.44 3.68
N SER A 429 45.08 3.68 2.60
CA SER A 429 45.36 2.24 2.74
C SER A 429 46.77 2.02 3.32
N ILE A 430 47.05 0.81 3.83
CA ILE A 430 48.41 0.42 4.28
C ILE A 430 49.45 0.70 3.18
N SER A 431 49.08 0.44 1.92
CA SER A 431 49.94 0.65 0.76
C SER A 431 50.20 2.15 0.52
N ASP A 432 49.17 2.98 0.62
CA ASP A 432 49.28 4.43 0.45
C ASP A 432 50.05 5.06 1.60
N THR A 433 49.79 4.64 2.84
CA THR A 433 50.57 5.08 4.01
C THR A 433 52.06 4.81 3.79
N ILE A 434 52.43 3.61 3.33
CA ILE A 434 53.82 3.26 3.01
C ILE A 434 54.39 4.16 1.91
N ARG A 435 53.66 4.34 0.80
CA ARG A 435 54.12 5.18 -0.32
C ARG A 435 54.33 6.63 0.12
N THR A 436 53.37 7.19 0.86
CA THR A 436 53.44 8.55 1.39
C THR A 436 54.59 8.72 2.39
N CYS A 437 54.82 7.76 3.29
CA CYS A 437 55.99 7.78 4.18
C CYS A 437 57.30 7.84 3.40
N ILE A 438 57.41 7.07 2.31
CA ILE A 438 58.61 7.05 1.46
C ILE A 438 58.76 8.38 0.70
N ALA A 439 57.67 8.90 0.14
CA ALA A 439 57.67 10.17 -0.59
C ALA A 439 58.07 11.36 0.29
N LEU A 440 57.75 11.32 1.58
CA LEU A 440 58.18 12.30 2.58
C LEU A 440 59.58 12.03 3.17
N GLY A 441 60.31 11.04 2.67
CA GLY A 441 61.65 10.67 3.16
C GLY A 441 61.67 9.95 4.52
N ASN A 442 60.52 9.60 5.08
CA ASN A 442 60.42 8.89 6.37
C ASN A 442 60.47 7.36 6.19
N HIS A 443 61.62 6.86 5.71
CA HIS A 443 61.80 5.43 5.43
C HIS A 443 61.68 4.53 6.67
N ARG A 444 62.00 5.06 7.86
CA ARG A 444 61.87 4.30 9.12
C ARG A 444 60.40 4.04 9.45
N ALA A 445 59.54 5.04 9.29
CA ALA A 445 58.10 4.88 9.46
C ALA A 445 57.52 3.87 8.44
N ALA A 446 57.93 3.97 7.17
CA ALA A 446 57.50 3.01 6.14
C ALA A 446 57.86 1.56 6.49
N MET A 447 59.07 1.33 7.02
CA MET A 447 59.50 0.01 7.50
C MET A 447 58.71 -0.45 8.72
N LYS A 448 58.39 0.44 9.68
CA LYS A 448 57.53 0.13 10.83
C LYS A 448 56.15 -0.36 10.36
N VAL A 449 55.51 0.36 9.43
CA VAL A 449 54.21 -0.04 8.87
C VAL A 449 54.31 -1.41 8.15
N LYS A 450 55.36 -1.62 7.34
CA LYS A 450 55.60 -2.92 6.69
C LYS A 450 55.65 -4.08 7.69
N THR A 451 56.43 -3.94 8.76
CA THR A 451 56.61 -5.00 9.76
C THR A 451 55.34 -5.22 10.56
N GLU A 452 54.65 -4.14 10.94
CA GLU A 452 53.46 -4.21 11.79
C GLU A 452 52.29 -4.93 11.11
N PHE A 453 52.07 -4.64 9.82
CA PHE A 453 50.99 -5.23 9.02
C PHE A 453 51.44 -6.42 8.17
N LYS A 454 52.63 -6.96 8.44
CA LYS A 454 53.19 -8.15 7.75
C LYS A 454 53.11 -8.06 6.23
N VAL A 455 53.40 -6.90 5.67
CA VAL A 455 53.34 -6.67 4.22
C VAL A 455 54.38 -7.55 3.54
N SER A 456 53.93 -8.39 2.60
CA SER A 456 54.80 -9.34 1.91
C SER A 456 55.97 -8.64 1.21
N GLU A 457 57.14 -9.29 1.15
CA GLU A 457 58.32 -8.74 0.48
C GLU A 457 58.03 -8.38 -0.98
N LYS A 458 57.23 -9.20 -1.67
CA LYS A 458 56.76 -8.92 -3.03
C LYS A 458 56.07 -7.56 -3.13
N ARG A 459 55.08 -7.29 -2.26
CA ARG A 459 54.32 -6.03 -2.26
C ARG A 459 55.20 -4.86 -1.81
N TRP A 460 56.06 -5.06 -0.82
CA TRP A 460 56.99 -4.04 -0.34
C TRP A 460 57.89 -3.49 -1.46
N TYR A 461 58.49 -4.38 -2.27
CA TYR A 461 59.34 -3.97 -3.39
C TYR A 461 58.56 -3.15 -4.42
N TRP A 462 57.35 -3.58 -4.80
CA TRP A 462 56.48 -2.79 -5.67
C TRP A 462 56.20 -1.40 -5.10
N LEU A 463 55.76 -1.31 -3.84
CA LEU A 463 55.42 -0.02 -3.23
C LEU A 463 56.63 0.91 -3.12
N LYS A 464 57.78 0.40 -2.68
CA LYS A 464 58.99 1.20 -2.50
C LYS A 464 59.56 1.69 -3.83
N VAL A 465 59.60 0.84 -4.84
CA VAL A 465 60.08 1.20 -6.18
C VAL A 465 59.24 2.30 -6.81
N PHE A 466 57.91 2.13 -6.83
CA PHE A 466 57.01 3.14 -7.40
C PHE A 466 56.98 4.44 -6.58
N ALA A 467 57.13 4.36 -5.26
CA ALA A 467 57.25 5.57 -4.42
C ALA A 467 58.53 6.35 -4.73
N LEU A 468 59.68 5.67 -4.85
CA LEU A 468 60.98 6.29 -5.20
C LEU A 468 60.96 6.89 -6.61
N ALA A 469 60.36 6.19 -7.58
CA ALA A 469 60.19 6.70 -8.94
C ALA A 469 59.29 7.93 -9.00
N THR A 470 58.20 7.96 -8.22
CA THR A 470 57.29 9.12 -8.13
C THR A 470 58.02 10.39 -7.64
N ILE A 471 58.92 10.25 -6.67
CA ILE A 471 59.76 11.37 -6.19
C ILE A 471 61.03 11.59 -7.02
N ARG A 472 61.25 10.78 -8.07
CA ARG A 472 62.43 10.80 -8.95
C ARG A 472 63.76 10.65 -8.20
N ASP A 473 63.77 9.89 -7.11
CA ASP A 473 64.98 9.55 -6.36
C ASP A 473 65.62 8.28 -6.96
N TRP A 474 66.28 8.49 -8.10
CA TRP A 474 66.92 7.42 -8.87
C TRP A 474 68.14 6.83 -8.16
N ASP A 475 68.87 7.64 -7.39
CA ASP A 475 70.03 7.19 -6.61
C ASP A 475 69.61 6.21 -5.51
N ALA A 476 68.53 6.52 -4.78
CA ALA A 476 67.99 5.60 -3.79
C ALA A 476 67.38 4.34 -4.44
N LEU A 477 66.78 4.47 -5.63
CA LEU A 477 66.26 3.33 -6.38
C LEU A 477 67.39 2.37 -6.81
N GLU A 478 68.48 2.92 -7.35
CA GLU A 478 69.66 2.14 -7.75
C GLU A 478 70.29 1.44 -6.55
N LYS A 479 70.44 2.16 -5.42
CA LYS A 479 70.92 1.56 -4.18
C LYS A 479 70.03 0.43 -3.71
N PHE A 480 68.71 0.63 -3.71
CA PHE A 480 67.73 -0.37 -3.31
C PHE A 480 67.79 -1.63 -4.20
N SER A 481 68.02 -1.45 -5.50
CA SER A 481 68.17 -2.55 -6.46
C SER A 481 69.36 -3.48 -6.17
N LYS A 482 70.38 -2.98 -5.44
CA LYS A 482 71.62 -3.69 -5.11
C LYS A 482 71.62 -4.32 -3.73
N GLU A 483 70.66 -3.98 -2.85
CA GLU A 483 70.64 -4.48 -1.46
C GLU A 483 70.40 -5.99 -1.37
N LYS A 484 69.31 -6.47 -1.98
CA LYS A 484 68.93 -7.89 -2.02
C LYS A 484 68.23 -8.19 -3.33
N ARG A 485 68.28 -9.46 -3.76
CA ARG A 485 67.59 -9.91 -4.97
C ARG A 485 66.06 -9.74 -4.78
N PRO A 486 65.37 -8.97 -5.65
CA PRO A 486 63.93 -8.75 -5.52
C PRO A 486 63.13 -10.05 -5.67
N PRO A 487 62.12 -10.31 -4.83
CA PRO A 487 61.33 -11.55 -4.88
C PRO A 487 60.50 -11.74 -6.15
N ASN A 488 60.17 -10.65 -6.86
CA ASN A 488 59.46 -10.64 -8.15
C ASN A 488 60.38 -10.32 -9.33
N GLY A 489 61.71 -10.39 -9.14
CA GLY A 489 62.67 -9.90 -10.13
C GLY A 489 62.60 -8.38 -10.33
N PHE A 490 63.19 -7.90 -11.41
CA PHE A 490 63.35 -6.46 -11.68
C PHE A 490 62.17 -5.82 -12.42
N ARG A 491 61.09 -6.56 -12.66
CA ARG A 491 59.88 -6.07 -13.32
C ARG A 491 59.31 -4.78 -12.71
N PRO A 492 59.15 -4.66 -11.37
CA PRO A 492 58.65 -3.43 -10.76
C PRO A 492 59.56 -2.22 -11.05
N PHE A 493 60.88 -2.43 -11.10
CA PHE A 493 61.87 -1.37 -11.36
C PHE A 493 61.76 -0.87 -12.79
N VAL A 494 61.63 -1.80 -13.75
CA VAL A 494 61.47 -1.48 -15.16
C VAL A 494 60.18 -0.71 -15.41
N GLU A 495 59.04 -1.22 -14.89
CA GLU A 495 57.74 -0.56 -15.07
C GLU A 495 57.73 0.85 -14.45
N ALA A 496 58.25 1.01 -13.23
CA ALA A 496 58.30 2.32 -12.58
C ALA A 496 59.18 3.34 -13.33
N CYS A 497 60.29 2.91 -13.94
CA CYS A 497 61.13 3.79 -14.74
C CYS A 497 60.48 4.16 -16.08
N ILE A 498 59.78 3.20 -16.71
CA ILE A 498 59.03 3.45 -17.96
C ILE A 498 57.89 4.44 -17.70
N ASP A 499 57.12 4.24 -16.64
CA ASP A 499 55.98 5.10 -16.32
C ASP A 499 56.41 6.53 -15.92
N ALA A 500 57.64 6.69 -15.43
CA ALA A 500 58.26 7.99 -15.13
C ALA A 500 59.02 8.62 -16.33
N ASP A 501 59.04 7.95 -17.49
CA ASP A 501 59.77 8.31 -18.72
C ASP A 501 61.29 8.47 -18.55
N GLU A 502 61.88 7.74 -17.59
CA GLU A 502 63.33 7.77 -17.34
C GLU A 502 64.02 6.56 -18.01
N LYS A 503 64.37 6.75 -19.29
CA LYS A 503 64.96 5.71 -20.13
C LYS A 503 66.34 5.27 -19.64
N GLY A 504 67.15 6.21 -19.13
CA GLY A 504 68.51 5.91 -18.68
C GLY A 504 68.53 4.93 -17.50
N GLU A 505 67.60 5.13 -16.57
CA GLU A 505 67.46 4.30 -15.38
C GLU A 505 66.81 2.93 -15.72
N ALA A 506 65.81 2.90 -16.61
CA ALA A 506 65.18 1.67 -17.08
C ALA A 506 66.20 0.67 -17.68
N LEU A 507 67.17 1.17 -18.46
CA LEU A 507 68.21 0.35 -19.09
C LEU A 507 69.11 -0.39 -18.10
N LYS A 508 69.21 0.06 -16.84
CA LYS A 508 69.96 -0.65 -15.78
C LYS A 508 69.25 -1.91 -15.29
N TYR A 509 67.93 -2.00 -15.50
CA TYR A 509 67.08 -3.07 -14.95
C TYR A 509 66.54 -4.02 -16.01
N ILE A 510 66.27 -3.56 -17.24
CA ILE A 510 65.73 -4.40 -18.32
C ILE A 510 66.60 -5.64 -18.59
N PRO A 511 67.95 -5.57 -18.64
CA PRO A 511 68.79 -6.76 -18.86
C PRO A 511 68.66 -7.81 -17.75
N LYS A 512 68.22 -7.41 -16.55
CA LYS A 512 68.11 -8.26 -15.36
C LYS A 512 66.76 -8.99 -15.27
N LEU A 513 65.83 -8.74 -16.19
CA LEU A 513 64.58 -9.50 -16.31
C LEU A 513 64.89 -10.93 -16.78
N ALA A 514 64.29 -11.91 -16.13
CA ALA A 514 64.56 -13.33 -16.41
C ALA A 514 63.89 -13.81 -17.71
N ASP A 515 62.71 -13.26 -18.05
CA ASP A 515 61.95 -13.66 -19.24
C ASP A 515 62.40 -12.82 -20.46
N PRO A 516 62.91 -13.46 -21.54
CA PRO A 516 63.18 -12.81 -22.82
C PRO A 516 61.99 -12.05 -23.42
N ARG A 517 60.76 -12.52 -23.18
CA ARG A 517 59.54 -11.86 -23.67
C ARG A 517 59.28 -10.53 -22.96
N GLU A 518 59.33 -10.52 -21.63
CA GLU A 518 59.19 -9.29 -20.84
C GLU A 518 60.29 -8.28 -21.17
N ARG A 519 61.52 -8.76 -21.45
CA ARG A 519 62.62 -7.90 -21.92
C ARG A 519 62.30 -7.23 -23.25
N ALA A 520 61.81 -7.99 -24.22
CA ALA A 520 61.47 -7.47 -25.54
C ALA A 520 60.36 -6.42 -25.47
N GLU A 521 59.31 -6.68 -24.69
CA GLU A 521 58.21 -5.74 -24.46
C GLU A 521 58.67 -4.47 -23.73
N ALA A 522 59.56 -4.60 -22.73
CA ALA A 522 60.11 -3.45 -22.02
C ALA A 522 61.01 -2.57 -22.90
N TYR A 523 61.92 -3.17 -23.69
CA TYR A 523 62.74 -2.44 -24.68
C TYR A 523 61.86 -1.73 -25.72
N ALA A 524 60.76 -2.37 -26.14
CA ALA A 524 59.83 -1.76 -27.06
C ALA A 524 59.17 -0.51 -26.48
N ARG A 525 58.71 -0.57 -25.22
CA ARG A 525 58.08 0.56 -24.53
C ARG A 525 59.00 1.77 -24.35
N ILE A 526 60.31 1.58 -24.22
CA ILE A 526 61.29 2.69 -24.16
C ILE A 526 61.77 3.18 -25.53
N GLY A 527 61.32 2.55 -26.63
CA GLY A 527 61.63 2.93 -28.00
C GLY A 527 62.92 2.32 -28.58
N MET A 528 63.48 1.30 -27.92
CA MET A 528 64.74 0.63 -28.30
C MET A 528 64.44 -0.54 -29.25
N ALA A 529 64.24 -0.23 -30.53
CA ALA A 529 63.75 -1.20 -31.51
C ALA A 529 64.70 -2.38 -31.79
N LYS A 530 66.02 -2.12 -31.80
CA LYS A 530 67.02 -3.16 -32.10
C LYS A 530 67.12 -4.17 -30.95
N GLU A 531 67.21 -3.66 -29.73
CA GLU A 531 67.29 -4.45 -28.50
C GLU A 531 65.99 -5.21 -28.23
N ALA A 532 64.83 -4.61 -28.56
CA ALA A 532 63.54 -5.29 -28.51
C ALA A 532 63.46 -6.46 -29.51
N ALA A 533 63.96 -6.27 -30.73
CA ALA A 533 63.98 -7.30 -31.77
C ALA A 533 64.95 -8.45 -31.41
N ASP A 534 66.14 -8.13 -30.90
CA ASP A 534 67.11 -9.12 -30.45
C ASP A 534 66.59 -9.95 -29.26
N ALA A 535 65.94 -9.31 -28.28
CA ALA A 535 65.32 -10.00 -27.15
C ALA A 535 64.12 -10.87 -27.57
N ALA A 536 63.28 -10.41 -28.51
CA ALA A 536 62.17 -11.19 -29.06
C ALA A 536 62.67 -12.40 -29.86
N SER A 537 63.78 -12.24 -30.60
CA SER A 537 64.41 -13.35 -31.32
C SER A 537 64.97 -14.41 -30.36
N GLN A 538 65.49 -14.01 -29.20
CA GLN A 538 65.92 -14.94 -28.15
C GLN A 538 64.75 -15.69 -27.52
N ALA A 539 63.56 -15.09 -27.48
CA ALA A 539 62.33 -15.73 -26.99
C ALA A 539 61.78 -16.79 -27.95
N LYS A 540 62.26 -16.84 -29.20
CA LYS A 540 61.75 -17.71 -30.29
C LYS A 540 60.24 -17.56 -30.56
N ASP A 541 59.67 -16.40 -30.24
CA ASP A 541 58.25 -16.10 -30.38
C ASP A 541 58.01 -15.23 -31.63
N GLY A 542 57.66 -15.89 -32.75
CA GLY A 542 57.43 -15.23 -34.03
C GLY A 542 56.21 -14.31 -34.05
N GLU A 543 55.22 -14.55 -33.18
CA GLU A 543 54.03 -13.71 -33.04
C GLU A 543 54.36 -12.39 -32.33
N LEU A 544 55.22 -12.46 -31.30
CA LEU A 544 55.73 -11.29 -30.60
C LEU A 544 56.53 -10.35 -31.53
N LEU A 545 57.39 -10.91 -32.39
CA LEU A 545 58.13 -10.15 -33.41
C LEU A 545 57.18 -9.41 -34.39
N GLY A 546 56.11 -10.07 -34.82
CA GLY A 546 55.09 -9.47 -35.69
C GLY A 546 54.35 -8.31 -35.01
N ARG A 547 53.99 -8.47 -33.73
CA ARG A 547 53.32 -7.44 -32.93
C ARG A 547 54.23 -6.24 -32.66
N LEU A 548 55.50 -6.48 -32.33
CA LEU A 548 56.48 -5.41 -32.10
C LEU A 548 56.78 -4.62 -33.39
N LYS A 549 56.82 -5.27 -34.55
CA LYS A 549 56.92 -4.59 -35.85
C LYS A 549 55.82 -3.56 -36.06
N LEU A 550 54.57 -3.90 -35.71
CA LEU A 550 53.43 -2.99 -35.82
C LEU A 550 53.58 -1.78 -34.87
N SER A 551 54.09 -1.98 -33.66
CA SER A 551 54.36 -0.87 -32.72
C SER A 551 55.46 0.10 -33.20
N PHE A 552 56.36 -0.36 -34.07
CA PHE A 552 57.44 0.44 -34.66
C PHE A 552 57.22 0.78 -36.13
N ALA A 553 56.00 0.62 -36.66
CA ALA A 553 55.70 0.73 -38.09
C ALA A 553 56.05 2.10 -38.72
N GLN A 554 56.11 3.16 -37.90
CA GLN A 554 56.50 4.50 -38.34
C GLN A 554 58.03 4.68 -38.48
N ASN A 555 58.84 3.75 -37.97
CA ASN A 555 60.29 3.77 -38.06
C ASN A 555 60.78 2.73 -39.08
N THR A 556 61.07 3.19 -40.30
CA THR A 556 61.46 2.35 -41.45
C THR A 556 62.72 1.51 -41.16
N ALA A 557 63.67 2.05 -40.39
CA ALA A 557 64.88 1.35 -39.99
C ALA A 557 64.56 0.21 -38.99
N ALA A 558 63.70 0.47 -38.00
CA ALA A 558 63.24 -0.56 -37.07
C ALA A 558 62.51 -1.70 -37.79
N SER A 559 61.59 -1.37 -38.71
CA SER A 559 60.80 -2.34 -39.46
C SER A 559 61.67 -3.34 -40.26
N SER A 560 62.77 -2.86 -40.86
CA SER A 560 63.73 -3.71 -41.58
C SER A 560 64.47 -4.71 -40.67
N ILE A 561 64.77 -4.32 -39.43
CA ILE A 561 65.43 -5.18 -38.45
C ILE A 561 64.51 -6.35 -38.06
N PHE A 562 63.22 -6.07 -37.81
CA PHE A 562 62.24 -7.11 -37.49
C PHE A 562 62.02 -8.11 -38.64
N ASP A 563 62.05 -7.66 -39.90
CA ASP A 563 61.94 -8.55 -41.08
C ASP A 563 63.13 -9.51 -41.19
N THR A 564 64.37 -9.00 -41.07
CA THR A 564 65.57 -9.84 -41.17
C THR A 564 65.67 -10.91 -40.06
N LEU A 565 65.19 -10.61 -38.85
CA LEU A 565 65.21 -11.55 -37.72
C LEU A 565 64.09 -12.59 -37.79
N ARG A 566 62.89 -12.21 -38.25
CA ARG A 566 61.78 -13.15 -38.50
C ARG A 566 62.15 -14.17 -39.56
N ASP A 567 62.79 -13.73 -40.64
CA ASP A 567 63.20 -14.62 -41.73
C ASP A 567 64.24 -15.64 -41.22
N ARG A 568 65.16 -15.23 -40.34
CA ARG A 568 66.11 -16.17 -39.70
C ARG A 568 65.45 -17.21 -38.79
N LEU A 569 64.40 -16.86 -38.05
CA LEU A 569 63.68 -17.79 -37.19
C LEU A 569 62.86 -18.81 -37.99
N SER A 570 62.27 -18.39 -39.11
CA SER A 570 61.52 -19.30 -40.00
C SER A 570 62.41 -20.33 -40.71
N PHE A 571 63.70 -20.02 -40.93
CA PHE A 571 64.67 -21.00 -41.45
C PHE A 571 65.20 -21.99 -40.41
N GLN A 572 65.10 -21.73 -39.09
CA GLN A 572 65.59 -22.64 -38.04
C GLN A 572 64.55 -23.66 -37.55
N GLY A 573 63.27 -23.54 -37.92
CA GLY A 573 62.19 -24.47 -37.55
C GLY A 573 62.09 -25.72 -38.43
N VAL A 574 62.98 -25.89 -39.41
CA VAL A 574 63.04 -27.04 -40.32
C VAL A 574 64.40 -27.73 -40.14
N SER A 575 64.62 -28.37 -39.00
CA SER A 575 65.72 -29.33 -38.75
C SER A 575 65.39 -30.20 -37.55
#